data_AF-G3Y007-F1
#
_entry.id   AF-G3Y007-F1
#
_cell.length_a   1.000
_cell.length_b   1.000
_cell.length_c   1.000
_cell.angle_alpha   90.00
_cell.angle_beta   90.00
_cell.angle_gamma   90.00
#
_symmetry.space_group_name_H-M   'P 1'
#
loop_
_entity.id
_entity.type
_entity.pdbx_description
1 polymer ?
#
loop_
_entity_poly.entity_id
_entity_poly.type
_entity_poly.pdbx_seq_one_letter_code
_entity_poly.pdbx_strand_id
1 'polypeptide(L)'
;MSLLTHFMVHVSGRMALHPERKLIWQRVIPTMAAEQEYLMHLLLALAGTHALCEADSPDTNLLNSKFDQTIPEAECFRDYHRILDHHQKGLEGFRHALSEATASTAEYIFCGSILIVAFSFASLRIRALGDKGIGFHNGDSAGEPWIDWLHLVRGLGALVGEHFIALRTSRLRTLMDYPQANEHWKDFLAITPTRVFPRLRHASPQFVRFSQGAAQQISFTLDCLEQMYMRTLYVFHFSASERDSSASMDIQTDLEDAAVLSWPNFISNAFVLSLQQGQDAGIFGGFSYVILAHFYVILLLFEDLWYIRGSFPREIRNIHRLVETLGDGALRSLMEWPMAMQGE
;
A
#
# COMPACT_ATOMS: atom_id res chain seq x y z
N MET A 1 -15.34 6.97 -22.35
CA MET A 1 -14.95 8.29 -21.78
C MET A 1 -13.46 8.52 -21.99
N SER A 2 -12.99 9.77 -22.06
CA SER A 2 -11.55 10.07 -21.97
C SER A 2 -11.04 9.73 -20.56
N LEU A 3 -9.89 9.05 -20.45
CA LEU A 3 -9.27 8.66 -19.18
C LEU A 3 -9.03 9.85 -18.25
N LEU A 4 -8.74 11.03 -18.81
CA LEU A 4 -8.59 12.26 -18.04
C LEU A 4 -9.91 12.68 -17.38
N THR A 5 -11.02 12.64 -18.12
CA THR A 5 -12.35 12.93 -17.56
C THR A 5 -12.70 11.93 -16.47
N HIS A 6 -12.40 10.65 -16.68
CA HIS A 6 -12.59 9.62 -15.65
C HIS A 6 -11.78 9.91 -14.38
N PHE A 7 -10.51 10.33 -14.52
CA PHE A 7 -9.70 10.73 -13.38
C PHE A 7 -10.34 11.87 -12.59
N MET A 8 -10.75 12.93 -13.29
CA MET A 8 -11.30 14.12 -12.66
C MET A 8 -12.60 13.83 -11.91
N VAL A 9 -13.49 13.02 -12.49
CA VAL A 9 -14.83 12.77 -11.93
C VAL A 9 -14.83 11.64 -10.90
N HIS A 10 -14.06 10.56 -11.13
CA HIS A 10 -14.23 9.31 -10.39
C HIS A 10 -13.01 8.89 -9.55
N VAL A 11 -11.81 9.41 -9.84
CA VAL A 11 -10.57 8.96 -9.18
C VAL A 11 -10.08 9.97 -8.15
N SER A 12 -9.93 11.23 -8.57
CA SER A 12 -9.21 12.26 -7.81
C SER A 12 -9.75 12.48 -6.38
N GLY A 13 -11.07 12.46 -6.19
CA GLY A 13 -11.70 12.61 -4.88
C GLY A 13 -11.58 11.40 -3.94
N ARG A 14 -11.10 10.26 -4.44
CA ARG A 14 -10.94 8.98 -3.72
C ARG A 14 -9.47 8.62 -3.48
N MET A 15 -8.53 9.50 -3.83
CA MET A 15 -7.09 9.26 -3.70
C MET A 15 -6.54 9.49 -2.28
N ALA A 16 -7.31 10.16 -1.43
CA ALA A 16 -6.99 10.43 -0.04
C ALA A 16 -8.26 10.36 0.81
N LEU A 17 -8.12 10.15 2.11
CA LEU A 17 -9.14 10.27 3.12
C LEU A 17 -9.27 11.74 3.55
N HIS A 18 -8.14 12.40 3.85
CA HIS A 18 -8.13 13.77 4.37
C HIS A 18 -8.66 14.79 3.35
N PRO A 19 -9.65 15.64 3.70
CA PRO A 19 -10.29 16.57 2.76
C PRO A 19 -9.33 17.52 2.04
N GLU A 20 -8.33 18.07 2.73
CA GLU A 20 -7.38 18.98 2.10
C GLU A 20 -6.46 18.26 1.10
N ARG A 21 -6.12 17.00 1.37
CA ARG A 21 -5.30 16.18 0.46
C ARG A 21 -6.10 15.81 -0.78
N LYS A 22 -7.41 15.54 -0.63
CA LYS A 22 -8.32 15.37 -1.78
C LYS A 22 -8.27 16.58 -2.73
N LEU A 23 -8.19 17.80 -2.19
CA LEU A 23 -8.08 19.01 -3.04
C LEU A 23 -6.79 19.04 -3.85
N ILE A 24 -5.68 18.54 -3.31
CA ILE A 24 -4.41 18.40 -4.05
C ILE A 24 -4.59 17.43 -5.23
N TRP A 25 -5.19 16.28 -4.98
CA TRP A 25 -5.49 15.29 -6.02
C TRP A 25 -6.49 15.78 -7.08
N GLN A 26 -7.45 16.62 -6.70
CA GLN A 26 -8.48 17.15 -7.59
C GLN A 26 -8.00 18.33 -8.44
N ARG A 27 -7.03 19.12 -7.97
CA ARG A 27 -6.67 20.41 -8.60
C ARG A 27 -5.21 20.50 -8.99
N VAL A 28 -4.32 20.23 -8.04
CA VAL A 28 -2.88 20.46 -8.23
C VAL A 28 -2.30 19.39 -9.14
N ILE A 29 -2.53 18.11 -8.85
CA ILE A 29 -1.95 16.99 -9.61
C ILE A 29 -2.40 17.00 -11.09
N PRO A 30 -3.68 17.21 -11.44
CA PRO A 30 -4.10 17.36 -12.84
C PRO A 30 -3.44 18.53 -13.55
N THR A 31 -3.23 19.65 -12.85
CA THR A 31 -2.55 20.82 -13.41
C THR A 31 -1.08 20.51 -13.70
N MET A 32 -0.38 19.87 -12.75
CA MET A 32 1.00 19.42 -12.95
C MET A 32 1.13 18.39 -14.08
N ALA A 33 0.15 17.50 -14.21
CA ALA A 33 0.08 16.55 -15.31
C ALA A 33 -0.08 17.24 -16.67
N ALA A 34 -0.81 18.36 -16.73
CA ALA A 34 -0.90 19.16 -17.95
C ALA A 34 0.42 19.90 -18.28
N GLU A 35 1.27 20.17 -17.29
CA GLU A 35 2.58 20.81 -17.44
C GLU A 35 3.68 19.82 -17.89
N GLN A 36 3.56 18.53 -17.56
CA GLN A 36 4.58 17.51 -17.83
C GLN A 36 3.99 16.26 -18.46
N GLU A 37 4.44 15.92 -19.67
CA GLU A 37 3.91 14.79 -20.45
C GLU A 37 3.98 13.45 -19.69
N TYR A 38 5.09 13.17 -19.02
CA TYR A 38 5.25 11.92 -18.27
C TYR A 38 4.27 11.80 -17.10
N LEU A 39 3.92 12.92 -16.45
CA LEU A 39 2.91 12.95 -15.39
C LEU A 39 1.51 12.71 -15.93
N MET A 40 1.19 13.26 -17.12
CA MET A 40 -0.07 12.93 -17.80
C MET A 40 -0.16 11.43 -18.07
N HIS A 41 0.90 10.81 -18.59
CA HIS A 41 0.94 9.38 -18.83
C HIS A 41 0.70 8.54 -17.56
N LEU A 42 1.37 8.88 -16.45
CA LEU A 42 1.16 8.20 -15.17
C LEU A 42 -0.28 8.39 -14.62
N LEU A 43 -0.84 9.59 -14.74
CA LEU A 43 -2.21 9.91 -14.33
C LEU A 43 -3.24 9.11 -15.13
N LEU A 44 -3.07 9.04 -16.46
CA LEU A 44 -3.98 8.29 -17.34
C LEU A 44 -3.89 6.78 -17.08
N ALA A 45 -2.69 6.25 -16.82
CA ALA A 45 -2.51 4.86 -16.43
C ALA A 45 -3.27 4.53 -15.13
N LEU A 46 -3.13 5.37 -14.11
CA LEU A 46 -3.85 5.22 -12.85
C LEU A 46 -5.38 5.30 -13.03
N ALA A 47 -5.85 6.22 -13.87
CA ALA A 47 -7.26 6.37 -14.17
C ALA A 47 -7.85 5.13 -14.88
N GLY A 48 -7.13 4.58 -15.85
CA GLY A 48 -7.54 3.37 -16.54
C GLY A 48 -7.54 2.16 -15.62
N THR A 49 -6.53 2.04 -14.74
CA THR A 49 -6.49 1.02 -13.69
C THR A 49 -7.71 1.11 -12.77
N HIS A 50 -8.11 2.31 -12.33
CA HIS A 50 -9.35 2.48 -11.56
C HIS A 50 -10.59 2.03 -12.33
N ALA A 51 -10.71 2.41 -13.62
CA ALA A 51 -11.83 1.98 -14.46
C ALA A 51 -11.95 0.45 -14.55
N LEU A 52 -10.82 -0.24 -14.73
CA LEU A 52 -10.77 -1.70 -14.78
C LEU A 52 -11.17 -2.34 -13.44
N CYS A 53 -10.71 -1.77 -12.33
CA CYS A 53 -11.05 -2.23 -10.99
C CYS A 53 -12.54 -2.06 -10.64
N GLU A 54 -13.18 -0.95 -11.05
CA GLU A 54 -14.60 -0.70 -10.77
C GLU A 54 -15.53 -1.52 -11.67
N ALA A 55 -15.12 -1.84 -12.91
CA ALA A 55 -15.89 -2.70 -13.80
C ALA A 55 -16.14 -4.10 -13.23
N ASP A 56 -15.28 -4.56 -12.32
CA ASP A 56 -15.38 -5.86 -11.65
C ASP A 56 -16.10 -5.80 -10.28
N SER A 57 -16.62 -4.63 -9.87
CA SER A 57 -17.34 -4.53 -8.60
C SER A 57 -18.69 -5.28 -8.65
N PRO A 58 -19.03 -6.10 -7.63
CA PRO A 58 -20.31 -6.82 -7.58
C PRO A 58 -21.52 -5.89 -7.63
N ASP A 59 -21.40 -4.66 -7.13
CA ASP A 59 -22.46 -3.64 -7.18
C ASP A 59 -22.80 -3.20 -8.61
N THR A 60 -21.81 -3.21 -9.50
CA THR A 60 -21.98 -2.88 -10.93
C THR A 60 -22.57 -4.08 -11.69
N ASN A 61 -22.18 -5.29 -11.32
CA ASN A 61 -22.69 -6.54 -11.90
C ASN A 61 -24.17 -6.83 -11.52
N LEU A 62 -24.63 -6.39 -10.34
CA LEU A 62 -26.04 -6.53 -9.95
C LEU A 62 -26.97 -5.61 -10.77
N LEU A 63 -26.54 -4.38 -11.07
CA LEU A 63 -27.29 -3.44 -11.90
C LEU A 63 -27.26 -3.83 -13.40
N ASN A 64 -26.17 -4.43 -13.86
CA ASN A 64 -26.02 -4.93 -15.23
C ASN A 64 -26.62 -6.34 -15.45
N SER A 65 -27.10 -7.03 -14.41
CA SER A 65 -27.73 -8.36 -14.53
C SER A 65 -29.02 -8.40 -15.39
N LYS A 66 -29.50 -7.24 -15.89
CA LYS A 66 -30.61 -7.16 -16.86
C LYS A 66 -30.17 -6.89 -18.30
N PHE A 67 -28.90 -6.67 -18.57
CA PHE A 67 -28.36 -6.56 -19.92
C PHE A 67 -27.19 -7.53 -20.07
N ASP A 68 -27.44 -8.56 -20.87
CA ASP A 68 -26.48 -9.53 -21.38
C ASP A 68 -25.24 -8.79 -21.93
N GLN A 69 -24.19 -8.65 -21.12
CA GLN A 69 -22.93 -8.02 -21.49
C GLN A 69 -21.77 -8.84 -20.92
N THR A 70 -21.47 -9.93 -21.61
CA THR A 70 -20.09 -10.38 -21.74
C THR A 70 -19.33 -9.24 -22.43
N ILE A 71 -18.60 -8.43 -21.65
CA ILE A 71 -17.54 -7.60 -22.24
C ILE A 71 -16.61 -8.60 -22.95
N PRO A 72 -16.41 -8.50 -24.28
CA PRO A 72 -15.55 -9.45 -24.97
C PRO A 72 -14.16 -9.37 -24.34
N GLU A 73 -13.57 -10.50 -23.94
CA GLU A 73 -12.23 -10.57 -23.34
C GLU A 73 -11.18 -9.77 -24.14
N ALA A 74 -11.37 -9.70 -25.46
CA ALA A 74 -10.56 -8.91 -26.39
C ALA A 74 -10.60 -7.39 -26.16
N GLU A 75 -11.69 -6.83 -25.64
CA GLU A 75 -11.84 -5.40 -25.33
C GLU A 75 -11.15 -5.08 -24.00
N CYS A 76 -11.34 -5.91 -22.97
CA CYS A 76 -10.64 -5.82 -21.68
C CYS A 76 -9.11 -5.91 -21.85
N PHE A 77 -8.64 -6.83 -22.69
CA PHE A 77 -7.21 -6.97 -23.01
C PHE A 77 -6.64 -5.73 -23.71
N ARG A 78 -7.42 -5.12 -24.62
CA ARG A 78 -7.02 -3.91 -25.35
C ARG A 78 -6.94 -2.70 -24.41
N ASP A 79 -7.88 -2.57 -23.48
CA ASP A 79 -7.88 -1.51 -22.47
C ASP A 79 -6.71 -1.67 -21.49
N TYR A 80 -6.41 -2.89 -21.05
CA TYR A 80 -5.24 -3.16 -20.21
C TYR A 80 -3.93 -2.86 -20.92
N HIS A 81 -3.78 -3.25 -22.19
CA HIS A 81 -2.59 -2.90 -22.98
C HIS A 81 -2.40 -1.38 -23.10
N ARG A 82 -3.48 -0.63 -23.28
CA ARG A 82 -3.44 0.84 -23.30
C ARG A 82 -3.02 1.44 -21.96
N ILE A 83 -3.48 0.86 -20.84
CA ILE A 83 -3.06 1.26 -19.49
C ILE A 83 -1.56 1.05 -19.32
N LEU A 84 -1.04 -0.11 -19.73
CA LEU A 84 0.38 -0.42 -19.67
C LEU A 84 1.24 0.48 -20.56
N ASP A 85 0.78 0.82 -21.76
CA ASP A 85 1.46 1.77 -22.65
C ASP A 85 1.58 3.17 -22.01
N HIS A 86 0.50 3.66 -21.39
CA HIS A 86 0.57 4.91 -20.62
C HIS A 86 1.53 4.79 -19.44
N HIS A 87 1.49 3.69 -18.69
CA HIS A 87 2.38 3.50 -17.54
C HIS A 87 3.86 3.49 -17.97
N GLN A 88 4.19 2.75 -19.04
CA GLN A 88 5.55 2.62 -19.56
C GLN A 88 6.10 3.96 -20.04
N LYS A 89 5.33 4.72 -20.84
CA LYS A 89 5.71 6.07 -21.28
C LYS A 89 5.92 7.02 -20.10
N GLY A 90 5.05 6.92 -19.10
CA GLY A 90 5.16 7.69 -17.85
C GLY A 90 6.44 7.35 -17.09
N LEU A 91 6.79 6.07 -16.99
CA LEU A 91 8.03 5.60 -16.35
C LEU A 91 9.30 6.03 -17.10
N GLU A 92 9.28 6.00 -18.43
CA GLU A 92 10.41 6.46 -19.25
C GLU A 92 10.70 7.94 -19.01
N GLY A 93 9.68 8.79 -19.09
CA GLY A 93 9.85 10.22 -18.81
C GLY A 93 10.18 10.50 -17.33
N PHE A 94 9.61 9.74 -16.40
CA PHE A 94 9.94 9.86 -14.98
C PHE A 94 11.41 9.53 -14.70
N ARG A 95 11.96 8.45 -15.30
CA ARG A 95 13.37 8.09 -15.16
C ARG A 95 14.30 9.18 -15.68
N HIS A 96 13.95 9.82 -16.80
CA HIS A 96 14.69 10.98 -17.30
C HIS A 96 14.62 12.14 -16.29
N ALA A 97 13.43 12.51 -15.82
CA ALA A 97 13.26 13.58 -14.84
C ALA A 97 14.02 13.32 -13.54
N LEU A 98 14.08 12.06 -13.10
CA LEU A 98 14.82 11.64 -11.91
C LEU A 98 16.35 11.74 -12.12
N SER A 99 16.86 11.46 -13.32
CA SER A 99 18.29 11.59 -13.62
C SER A 99 18.80 13.03 -13.58
N GLU A 100 17.90 13.99 -13.74
CA GLU A 100 18.15 15.44 -13.70
C GLU A 100 17.52 16.08 -12.45
N ALA A 101 17.34 15.30 -11.37
CA ALA A 101 16.69 15.76 -10.16
C ALA A 101 17.43 16.96 -9.54
N THR A 102 16.67 18.01 -9.25
CA THR A 102 17.13 19.21 -8.54
C THR A 102 16.05 19.65 -7.56
N ALA A 103 16.40 20.53 -6.63
CA ALA A 103 15.43 21.13 -5.72
C ALA A 103 14.25 21.81 -6.47
N SER A 104 14.49 22.39 -7.66
CA SER A 104 13.45 23.03 -8.47
C SER A 104 12.54 22.05 -9.22
N THR A 105 13.01 20.84 -9.51
CA THR A 105 12.21 19.80 -10.20
C THR A 105 11.58 18.79 -9.22
N ALA A 106 11.99 18.84 -7.94
CA ALA A 106 11.57 17.91 -6.90
C ALA A 106 10.06 17.74 -6.78
N GLU A 107 9.25 18.80 -6.93
CA GLU A 107 7.79 18.67 -6.82
C GLU A 107 7.18 17.79 -7.92
N TYR A 108 7.70 17.84 -9.15
CA TYR A 108 7.23 17.01 -10.25
C TYR A 108 7.65 15.56 -10.06
N ILE A 109 8.88 15.32 -9.58
CA ILE A 109 9.38 13.98 -9.26
C ILE A 109 8.60 13.38 -8.09
N PHE A 110 8.24 14.19 -7.09
CA PHE A 110 7.39 13.75 -5.99
C PHE A 110 5.99 13.37 -6.50
N CYS A 111 5.39 14.20 -7.38
CA CYS A 111 4.11 13.90 -8.06
C CYS A 111 4.16 12.58 -8.84
N GLY A 112 5.22 12.36 -9.62
CA GLY A 112 5.43 11.12 -10.37
C GLY A 112 5.54 9.91 -9.43
N SER A 113 6.32 10.04 -8.36
CA SER A 113 6.51 8.98 -7.37
C SER A 113 5.21 8.55 -6.70
N ILE A 114 4.37 9.48 -6.25
CA ILE A 114 3.08 9.13 -5.62
C ILE A 114 2.08 8.49 -6.60
N LEU A 115 2.11 8.88 -7.88
CA LEU A 115 1.29 8.24 -8.92
C LEU A 115 1.76 6.82 -9.20
N ILE A 116 3.08 6.59 -9.25
CA ILE A 116 3.68 5.26 -9.46
C ILE A 116 3.37 4.33 -8.28
N VAL A 117 3.49 4.81 -7.05
CA VAL A 117 3.16 4.04 -5.84
C VAL A 117 1.67 3.65 -5.84
N ALA A 118 0.77 4.60 -6.11
CA ALA A 118 -0.66 4.31 -6.19
C ALA A 118 -0.99 3.30 -7.30
N PHE A 119 -0.36 3.44 -8.47
CA PHE A 119 -0.52 2.49 -9.57
C PHE A 119 -0.03 1.09 -9.19
N SER A 120 1.09 0.98 -8.48
CA SER A 120 1.65 -0.30 -8.03
C SER A 120 0.68 -1.03 -7.08
N PHE A 121 0.14 -0.34 -6.08
CA PHE A 121 -0.87 -0.91 -5.20
C PHE A 121 -2.14 -1.34 -5.95
N ALA A 122 -2.63 -0.51 -6.87
CA ALA A 122 -3.83 -0.84 -7.63
C ALA A 122 -3.60 -2.03 -8.60
N SER A 123 -2.37 -2.21 -9.08
CA SER A 123 -2.00 -3.33 -9.94
C SER A 123 -1.99 -4.67 -9.20
N LEU A 124 -1.70 -4.67 -7.88
CA LEU A 124 -1.86 -5.87 -7.04
C LEU A 124 -3.31 -6.36 -7.03
N ARG A 125 -4.27 -5.43 -6.97
CA ARG A 125 -5.69 -5.77 -7.10
C ARG A 125 -6.00 -6.38 -8.46
N ILE A 126 -5.55 -5.78 -9.58
CA ILE A 126 -5.76 -6.35 -10.92
C ILE A 126 -5.20 -7.78 -11.01
N ARG A 127 -4.01 -8.03 -10.47
CA ARG A 127 -3.45 -9.39 -10.39
C ARG A 127 -4.39 -10.30 -9.60
N ALA A 128 -4.88 -9.87 -8.44
CA ALA A 128 -5.85 -10.64 -7.66
C ALA A 128 -7.15 -10.94 -8.43
N LEU A 129 -7.59 -10.04 -9.33
CA LEU A 129 -8.76 -10.25 -10.19
C LEU A 129 -8.48 -11.24 -11.35
N GLY A 130 -7.27 -11.23 -11.92
CA GLY A 130 -6.90 -12.12 -13.03
C GLY A 130 -7.02 -13.61 -12.69
N ASP A 131 -6.82 -13.99 -11.42
CA ASP A 131 -6.96 -15.36 -10.93
C ASP A 131 -8.42 -15.86 -10.92
N LYS A 132 -9.40 -14.94 -11.02
CA LYS A 132 -10.83 -15.24 -11.11
C LYS A 132 -11.32 -15.43 -12.55
N GLY A 133 -10.43 -15.44 -13.55
CA GLY A 133 -10.76 -15.79 -14.93
C GLY A 133 -10.64 -14.65 -15.95
N ILE A 134 -10.15 -13.46 -15.56
CA ILE A 134 -9.76 -12.44 -16.54
C ILE A 134 -8.32 -12.80 -16.97
N GLY A 135 -8.14 -13.23 -18.21
CA GLY A 135 -6.90 -13.81 -18.77
C GLY A 135 -5.63 -12.93 -18.79
N PHE A 136 -5.32 -12.23 -17.70
CA PHE A 136 -4.05 -11.55 -17.44
C PHE A 136 -3.03 -12.51 -16.81
N HIS A 137 -2.86 -13.70 -17.40
CA HIS A 137 -1.76 -14.58 -17.08
C HIS A 137 -0.51 -14.11 -17.84
N ASN A 138 0.14 -13.06 -17.35
CA ASN A 138 1.58 -12.97 -17.58
C ASN A 138 2.24 -13.99 -16.66
N GLY A 139 3.17 -14.77 -17.20
CA GLY A 139 3.85 -15.90 -16.56
C GLY A 139 4.73 -15.57 -15.35
N ASP A 140 4.35 -14.59 -14.54
CA ASP A 140 4.96 -14.32 -13.23
C ASP A 140 4.63 -15.48 -12.30
N SER A 141 5.69 -15.98 -11.65
CA SER A 141 5.73 -17.09 -10.70
C SER A 141 4.45 -17.16 -9.87
N ALA A 142 3.54 -18.05 -10.29
CA ALA A 142 2.28 -18.32 -9.61
C ALA A 142 2.58 -18.92 -8.23
N GLY A 143 2.89 -18.08 -7.25
CA GLY A 143 3.25 -18.51 -5.90
C GLY A 143 4.09 -17.55 -5.07
N GLU A 144 4.77 -16.56 -5.68
CA GLU A 144 5.63 -15.64 -4.93
C GLU A 144 4.92 -14.32 -4.60
N PRO A 145 5.14 -13.76 -3.39
CA PRO A 145 4.60 -12.47 -3.02
C PRO A 145 5.31 -11.33 -3.75
N TRP A 146 4.54 -10.33 -4.19
CA TRP A 146 5.07 -9.16 -4.88
C TRP A 146 5.56 -8.10 -3.89
N ILE A 147 6.86 -7.85 -3.91
CA ILE A 147 7.52 -6.94 -2.97
C ILE A 147 8.04 -5.64 -3.60
N ASP A 148 7.97 -5.47 -4.92
CA ASP A 148 8.54 -4.30 -5.62
C ASP A 148 7.94 -2.98 -5.15
N TRP A 149 6.68 -3.00 -4.72
CA TRP A 149 6.02 -1.83 -4.15
C TRP A 149 6.76 -1.30 -2.91
N LEU A 150 7.42 -2.16 -2.10
CA LEU A 150 8.24 -1.74 -0.95
C LEU A 150 9.41 -0.86 -1.41
N HIS A 151 10.06 -1.25 -2.50
CA HIS A 151 11.16 -0.47 -3.07
C HIS A 151 10.66 0.89 -3.59
N LEU A 152 9.47 0.94 -4.19
CA LEU A 152 8.87 2.19 -4.65
C LEU A 152 8.54 3.14 -3.48
N VAL A 153 7.94 2.65 -2.40
CA VAL A 153 7.63 3.48 -1.22
C VAL A 153 8.91 3.96 -0.54
N ARG A 154 9.94 3.11 -0.44
CA ARG A 154 11.27 3.52 0.09
C ARG A 154 11.96 4.56 -0.79
N GLY A 155 11.87 4.43 -2.11
CA GLY A 155 12.38 5.42 -3.05
C GLY A 155 11.68 6.77 -2.90
N LEU A 156 10.36 6.77 -2.74
CA LEU A 156 9.58 7.97 -2.41
C LEU A 156 10.04 8.60 -1.09
N GLY A 157 10.26 7.80 -0.03
CA GLY A 157 10.76 8.29 1.25
C GLY A 157 12.15 8.92 1.16
N ALA A 158 13.06 8.31 0.41
CA ALA A 158 14.41 8.85 0.16
C ALA A 158 14.34 10.21 -0.57
N LEU A 159 13.51 10.31 -1.61
CA LEU A 159 13.27 11.55 -2.35
C LEU A 159 12.73 12.67 -1.44
N VAL A 160 11.77 12.32 -0.57
CA VAL A 160 11.21 13.26 0.41
C VAL A 160 12.28 13.75 1.38
N GLY A 161 13.14 12.85 1.87
CA GLY A 161 14.24 13.20 2.76
C GLY A 161 15.26 14.14 2.11
N GLU A 162 15.65 13.85 0.86
CA GLU A 162 16.64 14.64 0.13
C GLU A 162 16.14 16.05 -0.24
N HIS A 163 14.87 16.17 -0.64
CA HIS A 163 14.30 17.44 -1.11
C HIS A 163 13.28 18.05 -0.13
N PHE A 164 13.34 17.68 1.14
CA PHE A 164 12.34 18.05 2.15
C PHE A 164 11.97 19.53 2.15
N ILE A 165 12.98 20.42 2.15
CA ILE A 165 12.78 21.87 2.18
C ILE A 165 12.04 22.38 0.93
N ALA A 166 12.44 21.91 -0.25
CA ALA A 166 11.81 22.29 -1.51
C ALA A 166 10.36 21.80 -1.57
N LEU A 167 10.10 20.58 -1.10
CA LEU A 167 8.75 20.03 -1.10
C LEU A 167 7.84 20.68 -0.07
N ARG A 168 8.35 21.09 1.10
CA ARG A 168 7.59 21.84 2.14
C ARG A 168 7.10 23.20 1.67
N THR A 169 7.79 23.83 0.72
CA THR A 169 7.38 25.12 0.14
C THR A 169 6.60 24.95 -1.18
N SER A 170 6.50 23.73 -1.69
CA SER A 170 5.85 23.42 -2.96
C SER A 170 4.31 23.50 -2.93
N ARG A 171 3.70 23.28 -4.10
CA ARG A 171 2.26 23.10 -4.26
C ARG A 171 1.74 21.81 -3.60
N LEU A 172 2.61 20.83 -3.38
CA LEU A 172 2.27 19.50 -2.86
C LEU A 172 2.50 19.35 -1.34
N ARG A 173 2.91 20.42 -0.65
CA ARG A 173 3.25 20.40 0.79
C ARG A 173 2.19 19.77 1.69
N THR A 174 0.90 19.90 1.37
CA THR A 174 -0.22 19.34 2.14
C THR A 174 -0.23 17.81 2.14
N LEU A 175 0.37 17.16 1.13
CA LEU A 175 0.56 15.70 1.11
C LEU A 175 1.67 15.22 2.05
N MET A 176 2.50 16.14 2.56
CA MET A 176 3.60 15.86 3.48
C MET A 176 3.31 16.31 4.91
N ASP A 177 2.24 17.07 5.11
CA ASP A 177 1.93 17.64 6.40
C ASP A 177 1.09 16.64 7.19
N TYR A 178 1.73 15.93 8.12
CA TYR A 178 1.10 15.03 9.08
C TYR A 178 1.28 15.63 10.48
N PRO A 179 0.61 16.75 10.80
CA PRO A 179 0.79 17.44 12.08
C PRO A 179 0.45 16.56 13.30
N GLN A 180 -0.37 15.53 13.10
CA GLN A 180 -0.77 14.56 14.11
C GLN A 180 0.08 13.29 14.15
N ALA A 181 1.05 13.13 13.24
CA ALA A 181 2.10 12.11 13.33
C ALA A 181 3.12 12.45 14.43
N ASN A 182 2.62 12.87 15.58
CA ASN A 182 3.37 13.09 16.79
C ASN A 182 3.47 11.76 17.56
N GLU A 183 4.45 11.67 18.45
CA GLU A 183 4.67 10.47 19.25
C GLU A 183 3.72 10.39 20.46
N HIS A 184 2.62 11.16 20.51
CA HIS A 184 1.73 11.21 21.68
C HIS A 184 1.04 9.87 21.97
N TRP A 185 0.95 8.97 20.98
CA TRP A 185 0.56 7.59 21.22
C TRP A 185 1.50 6.88 22.22
N LYS A 186 2.79 7.25 22.27
CA LYS A 186 3.76 6.74 23.26
C LYS A 186 3.44 7.21 24.68
N ASP A 187 2.91 8.43 24.82
CA ASP A 187 2.53 9.00 26.12
C ASP A 187 1.26 8.31 26.66
N PHE A 188 0.29 7.99 25.81
CA PHE A 188 -0.92 7.25 26.20
C PHE A 188 -0.60 5.83 26.71
N LEU A 189 0.40 5.18 26.12
CA LEU A 189 0.90 3.87 26.56
C LEU A 189 1.56 3.91 27.97
N ALA A 190 2.02 5.07 28.41
CA ALA A 190 2.62 5.24 29.74
C ALA A 190 1.59 5.36 30.87
N ILE A 191 0.35 5.78 30.56
CA ILE A 191 -0.67 6.18 31.55
C ILE A 191 -1.71 5.07 31.80
N THR A 192 -1.78 4.07 30.93
CA THR A 192 -2.73 2.95 31.05
C THR A 192 -2.17 1.84 31.95
N PRO A 193 -2.77 1.52 33.13
CA PRO A 193 -2.14 0.63 34.12
C PRO A 193 -2.02 -0.85 33.69
N THR A 194 -2.71 -1.24 32.63
CA THR A 194 -2.67 -2.60 32.11
C THR A 194 -1.68 -2.73 30.96
N ARG A 195 -0.40 -2.94 31.31
CA ARG A 195 0.59 -3.67 30.47
C ARG A 195 0.19 -5.15 30.38
N VAL A 196 -1.01 -5.41 29.90
CA VAL A 196 -1.59 -6.74 29.71
C VAL A 196 -2.16 -6.75 28.31
N PHE A 197 -1.43 -7.31 27.36
CA PHE A 197 -2.00 -7.75 26.09
C PHE A 197 -2.49 -9.18 26.28
N PRO A 198 -3.80 -9.44 26.45
CA PRO A 198 -4.28 -10.80 26.75
C PRO A 198 -3.92 -11.79 25.64
N ARG A 199 -3.72 -11.32 24.41
CA ARG A 199 -3.33 -12.14 23.25
C ARG A 199 -1.82 -12.31 23.04
N LEU A 200 -0.97 -11.45 23.60
CA LEU A 200 0.51 -11.60 23.54
C LEU A 200 1.11 -12.16 24.84
N ARG A 201 0.36 -12.18 25.95
CA ARG A 201 0.74 -12.94 27.16
C ARG A 201 0.77 -14.46 26.95
N HIS A 202 0.19 -14.93 25.85
CA HIS A 202 0.19 -16.31 25.43
C HIS A 202 1.04 -16.55 24.17
N ALA A 203 1.90 -15.58 23.78
CA ALA A 203 2.87 -15.82 22.73
C ALA A 203 3.71 -17.05 23.11
N SER A 204 3.75 -18.04 22.21
CA SER A 204 4.31 -19.34 22.56
C SER A 204 5.79 -19.21 22.95
N PRO A 205 6.33 -20.11 23.79
CA PRO A 205 7.77 -20.15 24.11
C PRO A 205 8.67 -20.23 22.87
N GLN A 206 8.12 -20.57 21.70
CA GLN A 206 8.82 -20.56 20.42
C GLN A 206 8.98 -19.14 19.84
N PHE A 207 8.04 -18.21 20.10
CA PHE A 207 8.12 -16.79 19.69
C PHE A 207 9.22 -16.03 20.46
N VAL A 208 9.42 -16.38 21.74
CA VAL A 208 10.49 -15.82 22.59
C VAL A 208 11.86 -16.41 22.22
N ARG A 209 11.93 -17.70 21.85
CA ARG A 209 13.16 -18.29 21.28
C ARG A 209 13.46 -17.75 19.88
N PHE A 210 12.43 -17.41 19.09
CA PHE A 210 12.54 -16.80 17.77
C PHE A 210 13.17 -15.41 17.83
N SER A 211 12.74 -14.53 18.75
CA SER A 211 13.35 -13.20 18.92
C SER A 211 14.78 -13.25 19.48
N GLN A 212 15.12 -14.29 20.25
CA GLN A 212 16.46 -14.48 20.80
C GLN A 212 17.45 -15.12 19.81
N GLY A 213 16.97 -15.85 18.79
CA GLY A 213 17.79 -16.52 17.77
C GLY A 213 17.94 -15.76 16.45
N ALA A 214 17.03 -14.83 16.14
CA ALA A 214 17.01 -14.05 14.91
C ALA A 214 17.67 -12.67 15.14
N ALA A 215 19.01 -12.66 15.09
CA ALA A 215 19.87 -11.56 15.55
C ALA A 215 19.46 -10.16 15.05
N GLN A 216 19.10 -9.29 16.00
CA GLN A 216 18.96 -7.81 15.97
C GLN A 216 18.10 -7.18 14.86
N GLN A 217 18.24 -7.57 13.60
CA GLN A 217 17.50 -7.01 12.45
C GLN A 217 16.04 -7.45 12.43
N ILE A 218 15.78 -8.72 12.75
CA ILE A 218 14.41 -9.22 12.94
C ILE A 218 13.80 -8.59 14.19
N SER A 219 14.56 -8.39 15.26
CA SER A 219 14.11 -7.63 16.44
C SER A 219 13.69 -6.21 16.08
N PHE A 220 14.51 -5.46 15.35
CA PHE A 220 14.16 -4.10 14.95
C PHE A 220 12.92 -4.03 14.04
N THR A 221 12.78 -5.01 13.14
CA THR A 221 11.59 -5.09 12.27
C THR A 221 10.34 -5.48 13.06
N LEU A 222 10.48 -6.35 14.07
CA LEU A 222 9.41 -6.69 15.01
C LEU A 222 9.03 -5.48 15.88
N ASP A 223 10.01 -4.70 16.36
CA ASP A 223 9.76 -3.47 17.10
C ASP A 223 9.01 -2.46 16.21
N CYS A 224 9.37 -2.37 14.92
CA CYS A 224 8.65 -1.55 13.95
C CYS A 224 7.20 -2.04 13.76
N LEU A 225 7.01 -3.35 13.56
CA LEU A 225 5.68 -3.96 13.42
C LEU A 225 4.81 -3.74 14.67
N GLU A 226 5.39 -3.91 15.85
CA GLU A 226 4.73 -3.64 17.14
C GLU A 226 4.30 -2.17 17.21
N GLN A 227 5.20 -1.24 16.90
CA GLN A 227 4.86 0.19 16.87
C GLN A 227 3.71 0.49 15.91
N MET A 228 3.69 -0.15 14.72
CA MET A 228 2.61 0.03 13.77
C MET A 228 1.28 -0.52 14.29
N TYR A 229 1.25 -1.71 14.87
CA TYR A 229 0.03 -2.22 15.49
C TYR A 229 -0.48 -1.33 16.61
N MET A 230 0.42 -0.84 17.47
CA MET A 230 0.06 0.03 18.59
C MET A 230 -0.50 1.36 18.10
N ARG A 231 0.11 1.94 17.07
CA ARG A 231 -0.39 3.15 16.42
C ARG A 231 -1.76 2.92 15.79
N THR A 232 -1.94 1.82 15.07
CA THR A 232 -3.24 1.44 14.48
C THR A 232 -4.33 1.24 15.54
N LEU A 233 -4.03 0.52 16.63
CA LEU A 233 -4.96 0.29 17.73
C LEU A 233 -5.33 1.60 18.45
N TYR A 234 -4.35 2.49 18.63
CA TYR A 234 -4.58 3.82 19.19
C TYR A 234 -5.61 4.58 18.36
N VAL A 235 -5.44 4.61 17.03
CA VAL A 235 -6.38 5.29 16.13
C VAL A 235 -7.80 4.70 16.23
N PHE A 236 -7.94 3.37 16.23
CA PHE A 236 -9.25 2.73 16.38
C PHE A 236 -9.91 3.01 17.73
N HIS A 237 -9.14 3.02 18.83
CA HIS A 237 -9.67 3.31 20.17
C HIS A 237 -10.27 4.72 20.26
N PHE A 238 -9.65 5.72 19.62
CA PHE A 238 -10.19 7.09 19.58
C PHE A 238 -11.41 7.21 18.65
N SER A 239 -11.44 6.48 17.53
CA SER A 239 -12.60 6.49 16.61
C SER A 239 -13.90 5.98 17.24
N ALA A 240 -13.82 5.07 18.21
CA ALA A 240 -14.99 4.54 18.92
C ALA A 240 -15.50 5.47 20.05
N SER A 241 -14.69 6.45 20.46
CA SER A 241 -14.92 7.20 21.70
C SER A 241 -15.68 8.52 21.52
N GLU A 242 -15.77 9.12 20.32
CA GLU A 242 -16.39 10.46 20.19
C GLU A 242 -17.30 10.64 18.96
N ARG A 243 -18.50 11.16 19.26
CA ARG A 243 -19.47 11.71 18.31
C ARG A 243 -18.90 13.01 17.70
N ASP A 244 -18.99 13.13 16.38
CA ASP A 244 -19.07 14.37 15.59
C ASP A 244 -18.26 15.58 16.10
N SER A 245 -16.93 15.54 16.00
CA SER A 245 -16.09 16.76 15.98
C SER A 245 -14.71 16.49 15.35
N SER A 246 -13.84 17.50 15.29
CA SER A 246 -12.54 17.56 14.60
C SER A 246 -11.61 16.33 14.75
N ALA A 247 -11.82 15.52 15.78
CA ALA A 247 -11.17 14.22 15.98
C ALA A 247 -11.22 13.29 14.75
N SER A 248 -12.27 13.37 13.91
CA SER A 248 -12.37 12.55 12.69
C SER A 248 -11.31 12.87 11.62
N MET A 249 -10.83 14.12 11.50
CA MET A 249 -9.79 14.48 10.51
C MET A 249 -8.39 14.13 11.00
N ASP A 250 -8.15 14.24 12.31
CA ASP A 250 -6.90 13.82 12.94
C ASP A 250 -6.70 12.31 12.79
N ILE A 251 -7.76 11.52 13.04
CA ILE A 251 -7.82 10.07 12.82
C ILE A 251 -7.48 9.70 11.36
N GLN A 252 -8.05 10.40 10.38
CA GLN A 252 -7.77 10.13 8.96
C GLN A 252 -6.32 10.43 8.58
N THR A 253 -5.76 11.52 9.12
CA THR A 253 -4.37 11.91 8.88
C THR A 253 -3.39 10.88 9.43
N ASP A 254 -3.65 10.38 10.63
CA ASP A 254 -2.83 9.37 11.30
C ASP A 254 -2.96 7.99 10.65
N LEU A 255 -4.15 7.63 10.18
CA LEU A 255 -4.37 6.42 9.39
C LEU A 255 -3.54 6.44 8.10
N GLU A 256 -3.63 7.53 7.33
CA GLU A 256 -2.88 7.69 6.08
C GLU A 256 -1.36 7.59 6.29
N ASP A 257 -0.83 8.21 7.35
CA ASP A 257 0.59 8.14 7.71
C ASP A 257 1.02 6.74 8.17
N ALA A 258 0.26 6.15 9.09
CA ALA A 258 0.63 4.91 9.77
C ALA A 258 0.70 3.71 8.80
N ALA A 259 -0.17 3.66 7.79
CA ALA A 259 -0.27 2.48 6.96
C ALA A 259 0.33 2.60 5.57
N VAL A 260 0.23 3.76 4.93
CA VAL A 260 0.55 3.85 3.50
C VAL A 260 1.99 4.27 3.27
N LEU A 261 2.57 5.08 4.15
CA LEU A 261 3.79 5.84 3.82
C LEU A 261 4.95 5.72 4.81
N SER A 262 4.72 5.31 6.06
CA SER A 262 5.77 5.42 7.09
C SER A 262 6.56 4.13 7.32
N TRP A 263 5.90 3.00 7.60
CA TRP A 263 6.59 1.76 7.98
C TRP A 263 7.59 1.20 6.95
N PRO A 264 7.35 1.26 5.62
CA PRO A 264 8.33 0.73 4.66
C PRO A 264 9.65 1.48 4.70
N ASN A 265 9.68 2.72 5.21
CA ASN A 265 10.90 3.50 5.40
C ASN A 265 11.66 3.11 6.68
N PHE A 266 10.99 2.50 7.66
CA PHE A 266 11.61 2.10 8.92
C PHE A 266 12.27 0.72 8.83
N ILE A 267 11.74 -0.23 8.08
CA ILE A 267 12.36 -1.57 7.97
C ILE A 267 13.79 -1.52 7.39
N SER A 268 14.66 -2.46 7.76
CA SER A 268 16.06 -2.44 7.31
C SER A 268 16.24 -2.97 5.88
N ASN A 269 17.29 -2.53 5.18
CA ASN A 269 17.65 -3.10 3.87
C ASN A 269 17.94 -4.62 3.96
N ALA A 270 18.48 -5.08 5.10
CA ALA A 270 18.75 -6.49 5.33
C ALA A 270 17.45 -7.33 5.36
N PHE A 271 16.39 -6.80 5.97
CA PHE A 271 15.07 -7.43 5.93
C PHE A 271 14.49 -7.45 4.50
N VAL A 272 14.63 -6.36 3.75
CA VAL A 272 14.14 -6.36 2.35
C VAL A 272 14.88 -7.38 1.49
N LEU A 273 16.20 -7.52 1.67
CA LEU A 273 17.01 -8.53 0.97
C LEU A 273 16.62 -9.97 1.37
N SER A 274 16.18 -10.21 2.61
CA SER A 274 15.75 -11.56 3.01
C SER A 274 14.44 -11.98 2.34
N LEU A 275 13.62 -11.03 1.90
CA LEU A 275 12.39 -11.28 1.14
C LEU A 275 12.63 -11.60 -0.35
N GLN A 276 13.84 -11.38 -0.87
CA GLN A 276 14.18 -11.68 -2.27
C GLN A 276 14.51 -13.16 -2.52
N GLN A 277 14.53 -13.98 -1.46
CA GLN A 277 14.88 -15.40 -1.56
C GLN A 277 13.79 -16.26 -2.22
N GLY A 278 12.57 -15.74 -2.39
CA GLY A 278 11.48 -16.45 -3.08
C GLY A 278 11.24 -17.83 -2.48
N GLN A 279 11.05 -18.82 -3.36
CA GLN A 279 10.89 -20.24 -3.02
C GLN A 279 12.14 -20.89 -2.41
N ASP A 280 13.34 -20.30 -2.58
CA ASP A 280 14.59 -20.81 -2.00
C ASP A 280 14.79 -20.37 -0.53
N ALA A 281 13.80 -19.67 0.03
CA ALA A 281 13.83 -19.23 1.41
C ALA A 281 13.92 -20.43 2.38
N GLY A 282 14.96 -20.45 3.21
CA GLY A 282 15.01 -21.35 4.36
C GLY A 282 14.05 -20.90 5.47
N ILE A 283 14.07 -21.59 6.61
CA ILE A 283 13.25 -21.26 7.79
C ILE A 283 13.35 -19.78 8.21
N PHE A 284 14.56 -19.19 8.14
CA PHE A 284 14.78 -17.76 8.44
C PHE A 284 14.11 -16.81 7.43
N GLY A 285 14.10 -17.16 6.15
CA GLY A 285 13.35 -16.42 5.13
C GLY A 285 11.84 -16.54 5.36
N GLY A 286 11.37 -17.74 5.76
CA GLY A 286 9.99 -17.98 6.17
C GLY A 286 9.50 -17.02 7.25
N PHE A 287 10.31 -16.75 8.28
CA PHE A 287 9.96 -15.75 9.30
C PHE A 287 9.87 -14.32 8.75
N SER A 288 10.71 -13.97 7.77
CA SER A 288 10.64 -12.65 7.13
C SER A 288 9.31 -12.47 6.39
N TYR A 289 8.86 -13.52 5.69
CA TYR A 289 7.56 -13.52 5.03
C TYR A 289 6.39 -13.47 6.01
N VAL A 290 6.45 -14.18 7.13
CA VAL A 290 5.43 -14.07 8.19
C VAL A 290 5.31 -12.62 8.67
N ILE A 291 6.43 -11.96 8.98
CA ILE A 291 6.45 -10.55 9.38
C ILE A 291 5.83 -9.66 8.29
N LEU A 292 6.15 -9.92 7.02
CA LEU A 292 5.57 -9.19 5.89
C LEU A 292 4.04 -9.39 5.80
N ALA A 293 3.54 -10.60 6.00
CA ALA A 293 2.10 -10.87 6.03
C ALA A 293 1.39 -10.08 7.15
N HIS A 294 2.04 -9.93 8.30
CA HIS A 294 1.53 -9.09 9.38
C HIS A 294 1.45 -7.60 9.02
N PHE A 295 2.44 -7.06 8.30
CA PHE A 295 2.34 -5.72 7.72
C PHE A 295 1.22 -5.61 6.69
N TYR A 296 0.99 -6.64 5.87
CA TYR A 296 -0.13 -6.66 4.92
C TYR A 296 -1.48 -6.62 5.62
N VAL A 297 -1.64 -7.23 6.79
CA VAL A 297 -2.87 -7.09 7.59
C VAL A 297 -3.13 -5.64 7.97
N ILE A 298 -2.10 -4.86 8.28
CA ILE A 298 -2.26 -3.42 8.56
C ILE A 298 -2.80 -2.72 7.31
N LEU A 299 -2.32 -3.08 6.12
CA LEU A 299 -2.80 -2.52 4.86
C LEU A 299 -4.24 -2.95 4.50
N LEU A 300 -4.72 -4.10 4.99
CA LEU A 300 -6.11 -4.51 4.80
C LEU A 300 -7.12 -3.54 5.45
N LEU A 301 -6.71 -2.81 6.48
CA LEU A 301 -7.58 -1.86 7.19
C LEU A 301 -7.93 -0.61 6.36
N PHE A 302 -7.34 -0.46 5.17
CA PHE A 302 -7.43 0.72 4.31
C PHE A 302 -8.40 0.50 3.14
N GLU A 303 -9.57 -0.04 3.44
CA GLU A 303 -10.59 -0.37 2.43
C GLU A 303 -11.18 0.86 1.73
N ASP A 304 -11.17 2.02 2.39
CA ASP A 304 -11.68 3.28 1.83
C ASP A 304 -10.77 3.85 0.72
N LEU A 305 -9.50 3.42 0.67
CA LEU A 305 -8.57 3.78 -0.39
C LEU A 305 -8.68 2.75 -1.52
N TRP A 306 -9.30 3.14 -2.62
CA TRP A 306 -9.64 2.23 -3.73
C TRP A 306 -8.43 1.47 -4.32
N TYR A 307 -7.24 2.07 -4.28
CA TYR A 307 -6.01 1.51 -4.83
C TYR A 307 -5.32 0.51 -3.88
N ILE A 308 -5.71 0.48 -2.61
CA ILE A 308 -5.22 -0.50 -1.60
C ILE A 308 -6.27 -1.60 -1.37
N ARG A 309 -7.55 -1.23 -1.45
CA ARG A 309 -8.68 -2.15 -1.26
C ARG A 309 -8.53 -3.41 -2.12
N GLY A 310 -8.51 -4.57 -1.49
CA GLY A 310 -8.46 -5.87 -2.16
C GLY A 310 -7.09 -6.25 -2.75
N SER A 311 -6.04 -5.44 -2.54
CA SER A 311 -4.70 -5.70 -3.10
C SER A 311 -3.93 -6.80 -2.37
N PHE A 312 -4.07 -6.89 -1.04
CA PHE A 312 -3.21 -7.74 -0.19
C PHE A 312 -3.73 -9.13 0.19
N PRO A 313 -5.03 -9.49 0.10
CA PRO A 313 -5.47 -10.85 0.44
C PRO A 313 -4.76 -11.94 -0.37
N ARG A 314 -4.51 -11.69 -1.66
CA ARG A 314 -3.77 -12.62 -2.52
C ARG A 314 -2.31 -12.78 -2.05
N GLU A 315 -1.66 -11.68 -1.72
CA GLU A 315 -0.27 -11.69 -1.29
C GLU A 315 -0.07 -12.43 0.04
N ILE A 316 -1.01 -12.29 0.97
CA ILE A 316 -1.01 -13.07 2.22
C ILE A 316 -1.18 -14.58 1.93
N ARG A 317 -2.02 -14.97 0.95
CA ARG A 317 -2.14 -16.38 0.52
C ARG A 317 -0.87 -16.90 -0.14
N ASN A 318 -0.19 -16.09 -0.95
CA ASN A 318 1.09 -16.49 -1.55
C ASN A 318 2.13 -16.76 -0.46
N ILE A 319 2.24 -15.86 0.53
CA ILE A 319 3.10 -16.06 1.70
C ILE A 319 2.72 -17.34 2.45
N HIS A 320 1.42 -17.59 2.68
CA HIS A 320 0.98 -18.79 3.38
C HIS A 320 1.41 -20.07 2.65
N ARG A 321 1.20 -20.15 1.33
CA ARG A 321 1.65 -21.29 0.52
C ARG A 321 3.16 -21.49 0.62
N LEU A 322 3.93 -20.41 0.53
CA LEU A 322 5.38 -20.46 0.69
C LEU A 322 5.76 -21.03 2.06
N VAL A 323 5.16 -20.52 3.13
CA VAL A 323 5.35 -21.03 4.51
C VAL A 323 4.94 -22.50 4.65
N GLU A 324 3.88 -22.95 3.98
CA GLU A 324 3.46 -24.36 4.03
C GLU A 324 4.51 -25.31 3.45
N THR A 325 5.19 -24.91 2.37
CA THR A 325 6.25 -25.71 1.74
C THR A 325 7.47 -25.92 2.64
N LEU A 326 7.72 -25.01 3.59
CA LEU A 326 8.82 -25.11 4.55
C LEU A 326 8.57 -26.16 5.63
N GLY A 327 7.34 -26.64 5.82
CA GLY A 327 7.01 -27.71 6.75
C GLY A 327 7.18 -27.39 8.24
N ASP A 328 7.47 -26.14 8.60
CA ASP A 328 7.69 -25.71 9.99
C ASP A 328 6.39 -25.38 10.71
N GLY A 329 6.15 -26.04 11.85
CA GLY A 329 4.91 -25.87 12.62
C GLY A 329 4.76 -24.50 13.29
N ALA A 330 5.88 -23.85 13.65
CA ALA A 330 5.82 -22.53 14.29
C ALA A 330 5.47 -21.44 13.27
N LEU A 331 6.06 -21.48 12.07
CA LEU A 331 5.71 -20.57 10.98
C LEU A 331 4.23 -20.71 10.57
N ARG A 332 3.71 -21.94 10.50
CA ARG A 332 2.29 -22.18 10.22
C ARG A 332 1.37 -21.57 11.26
N SER A 333 1.68 -21.76 12.55
CA SER A 333 0.90 -21.17 13.64
C SER A 333 0.89 -19.64 13.60
N LEU A 334 2.02 -19.00 13.24
CA LEU A 334 2.09 -17.55 13.11
C LEU A 334 1.26 -17.00 11.93
N MET A 335 1.04 -17.80 10.89
CA MET A 335 0.22 -17.42 9.72
C MET A 335 -1.30 -17.53 9.95
N GLU A 336 -1.75 -18.18 11.04
CA GLU A 336 -3.18 -18.38 11.31
C GLU A 336 -3.95 -17.05 11.37
N TRP A 337 -3.41 -16.05 12.06
CA TRP A 337 -4.08 -14.75 12.19
C TRP A 337 -4.11 -13.94 10.88
N PRO A 338 -2.98 -13.73 10.16
CA PRO A 338 -3.03 -13.09 8.84
C PRO A 338 -4.00 -13.76 7.85
N MET A 339 -4.11 -15.09 7.87
CA MET A 339 -5.07 -15.82 7.04
C MET A 339 -6.53 -15.59 7.47
N ALA A 340 -6.80 -15.53 8.78
CA ALA A 340 -8.15 -15.25 9.28
C ALA A 340 -8.63 -13.82 8.96
N MET A 341 -7.70 -12.87 8.81
CA MET A 341 -8.03 -11.47 8.52
C MET A 341 -8.41 -11.20 7.06
N GLN A 342 -8.38 -12.21 6.17
CA GLN A 342 -8.72 -12.05 4.75
C GLN A 342 -10.22 -12.09 4.45
N GLY A 343 -11.10 -12.35 5.44
CA GLY A 343 -12.55 -12.45 5.22
C GLY A 343 -13.37 -11.76 6.32
N GLU A 344 -14.25 -10.84 5.90
CA GLU A 344 -15.64 -11.17 5.53
C GLU A 344 -15.88 -10.86 4.04
#